data_AF-A0A5B0MLN2-F1
#
_entry.id   AF-A0A5B0MLN2-F1
#
_cell.length_a   1.000
_cell.length_b   1.000
_cell.length_c   1.000
_cell.angle_alpha   90.00
_cell.angle_beta   90.00
_cell.angle_gamma   90.00
#
_symmetry.space_group_name_H-M   'P 1'
#
loop_
_entity.id
_entity.type
_entity.pdbx_description
1 polymer ?
#
loop_
_entity_poly.entity_id
_entity_poly.type
_entity_poly.pdbx_seq_one_letter_code
_entity_poly.pdbx_strand_id
1 'polypeptide(L)'
;MAVSHAYDYLNINPKMVTATDLLIQAYNHYVHFVVFKNYNKEKKESGKIEKDSLKRKHQKNRERLRDERVAFARANKLPTRYIEMLLPVGAHSDDEESEKGKFWKIKTLPYRSANVGKFMRRLDNRMMDAAIQEPNHKRRICRLPKEPIISDFKTAPKGLALDFYDPDWFKKLSPAQQNTIPNRRKAALLPNANESLLPTGQTHPDEKLKDTTFNRIYLDIHSAAYAPPNGNEDEVSSGEENDGEEEGEEGEGNDKTGESYDACDDEFFEEGDAGDLYDPPANFTDDEEVDDGDDDEEEDGDDDDDNDQEDSINGELIGAVHDDDDDEEMYGLDGEAQWS
;
A
#
# COMPACT_ATOMS: atom_id res chain seq x y z
N MET A 1 -17.44 6.27 44.21
CA MET A 1 -16.13 6.02 43.61
C MET A 1 -15.84 6.96 42.44
N ALA A 2 -16.64 7.00 41.36
CA ALA A 2 -16.48 8.04 40.32
C ALA A 2 -16.98 9.43 40.76
N VAL A 3 -18.03 9.50 41.60
CA VAL A 3 -18.54 10.75 42.20
C VAL A 3 -17.56 11.40 43.18
N SER A 4 -16.57 10.65 43.69
CA SER A 4 -15.57 11.14 44.65
C SER A 4 -14.30 11.66 43.98
N HIS A 5 -14.35 12.00 42.68
CA HIS A 5 -13.23 12.55 41.90
C HIS A 5 -11.95 11.69 41.82
N ALA A 6 -11.98 10.47 42.36
CA ALA A 6 -10.83 9.57 42.44
C ALA A 6 -10.37 9.04 41.06
N TYR A 7 -11.21 9.19 40.03
CA TYR A 7 -10.99 8.68 38.68
C TYR A 7 -11.02 9.80 37.62
N ASP A 8 -10.86 11.06 38.02
CA ASP A 8 -10.90 12.20 37.10
C ASP A 8 -9.83 12.10 36.01
N TYR A 9 -8.72 11.41 36.28
CA TYR A 9 -7.65 11.12 35.32
C TYR A 9 -8.09 10.21 34.15
N LEU A 10 -9.22 9.50 34.28
CA LEU A 10 -9.79 8.64 33.22
C LEU A 10 -10.76 9.39 32.29
N ASN A 11 -10.91 10.72 32.43
CA ASN A 11 -11.84 11.54 31.63
C ASN A 11 -13.28 10.98 31.63
N ILE A 12 -13.73 10.44 32.76
CA ILE A 12 -15.07 9.88 32.90
C ILE A 12 -16.09 11.00 32.76
N ASN A 13 -17.10 10.82 31.90
CA ASN A 13 -18.22 11.75 31.83
C ASN A 13 -19.11 11.58 33.07
N PRO A 14 -19.11 12.55 34.02
CA PRO A 14 -19.81 12.40 35.29
C PRO A 14 -21.32 12.29 35.14
N LYS A 15 -21.90 12.79 34.03
CA LYS A 15 -23.33 12.70 33.73
C LYS A 15 -23.78 11.26 33.44
N MET A 16 -22.88 10.40 32.99
CA MET A 16 -23.17 9.00 32.65
C MET A 16 -22.99 8.05 33.83
N VAL A 17 -22.32 8.49 34.90
CA VAL A 17 -22.02 7.66 36.08
C VAL A 17 -23.30 7.20 36.81
N THR A 18 -24.36 7.99 36.73
CA THR A 18 -25.67 7.67 37.33
C THR A 18 -26.61 6.92 36.39
N ALA A 19 -26.25 6.76 35.11
CA ALA A 19 -27.05 6.03 34.13
C ALA A 19 -26.81 4.52 34.27
N THR A 20 -27.30 3.95 35.38
CA THR A 20 -27.06 2.55 35.76
C THR A 20 -27.47 1.54 34.68
N ASP A 21 -28.58 1.79 33.99
CA ASP A 21 -29.07 0.88 32.94
C ASP A 21 -28.09 0.82 31.76
N LEU A 22 -27.53 1.96 31.36
CA LEU A 22 -26.52 2.03 30.31
C LEU A 22 -25.20 1.37 30.76
N LEU A 23 -24.81 1.55 32.03
CA LEU A 23 -23.63 0.89 32.58
C LEU A 23 -23.79 -0.64 32.61
N ILE A 24 -24.97 -1.15 32.96
CA ILE A 24 -25.27 -2.59 32.93
C ILE A 24 -25.21 -3.10 31.48
N GLN A 25 -25.81 -2.39 30.53
CA GLN A 25 -25.75 -2.76 29.11
C GLN A 25 -24.30 -2.76 28.57
N ALA A 26 -23.52 -1.71 28.88
CA ALA A 26 -22.13 -1.61 28.48
C ALA A 26 -21.27 -2.72 29.09
N TYR A 27 -21.48 -3.04 30.37
CA TYR A 27 -20.82 -4.15 31.04
C TYR A 27 -21.18 -5.49 30.38
N ASN A 28 -22.47 -5.75 30.18
CA ASN A 28 -22.94 -7.00 29.58
C ASN A 28 -22.37 -7.20 28.17
N HIS A 29 -22.38 -6.14 27.35
CA HIS A 29 -21.77 -6.18 26.03
C HIS A 29 -20.25 -6.41 26.11
N TYR A 30 -19.53 -5.65 26.94
CA TYR A 30 -18.09 -5.80 27.05
C TYR A 30 -17.69 -7.20 27.53
N VAL A 31 -18.30 -7.74 28.58
CA VAL A 31 -17.91 -9.04 29.14
C VAL A 31 -18.43 -10.20 28.30
N HIS A 32 -19.73 -10.24 27.99
CA HIS A 32 -20.35 -11.40 27.36
C HIS A 32 -20.19 -11.43 25.84
N PHE A 33 -19.90 -10.30 25.21
CA PHE A 33 -19.63 -10.25 23.77
C PHE A 33 -18.15 -10.02 23.48
N VAL A 34 -17.56 -8.89 23.91
CA VAL A 34 -16.17 -8.54 23.54
C VAL A 34 -15.14 -9.46 24.18
N VAL A 35 -15.16 -9.62 25.51
CA VAL A 35 -14.21 -10.47 26.23
C VAL A 35 -14.42 -11.94 25.87
N PHE A 36 -15.66 -12.40 25.75
CA PHE A 36 -15.96 -13.77 25.31
C PHE A 36 -15.44 -14.05 23.89
N LYS A 37 -15.65 -13.13 22.94
CA LYS A 37 -15.11 -13.24 21.57
C LYS A 37 -13.58 -13.27 21.59
N ASN A 38 -12.95 -12.42 22.39
CA ASN A 38 -11.49 -12.42 22.53
C ASN A 38 -10.98 -13.72 23.16
N TYR A 39 -11.63 -14.21 24.22
CA TYR A 39 -11.31 -15.50 24.84
C TYR A 39 -11.42 -16.65 23.83
N ASN A 40 -12.48 -16.69 23.03
CA ASN A 40 -12.64 -17.73 22.02
C ASN A 40 -11.58 -17.66 20.91
N LYS A 41 -11.12 -16.44 20.54
CA LYS A 41 -9.99 -16.27 19.62
C LYS A 41 -8.69 -16.77 20.23
N GLU A 42 -8.37 -16.34 21.45
CA GLU A 42 -7.17 -16.76 22.19
C GLU A 42 -7.14 -18.25 22.49
N LYS A 43 -8.32 -18.86 22.73
CA LYS A 43 -8.45 -20.30 22.92
C LYS A 43 -8.12 -21.09 21.64
N LYS A 44 -8.39 -20.52 20.46
CA LYS A 44 -8.07 -21.15 19.17
C LYS A 44 -6.61 -20.96 18.78
N GLU A 45 -6.11 -19.74 18.94
CA GLU A 45 -4.73 -19.37 18.61
C GLU A 45 -4.22 -18.42 19.69
N SER A 46 -3.25 -18.89 20.47
CA SER A 46 -2.62 -18.09 21.52
C SER A 46 -1.91 -16.87 20.92
N GLY A 47 -2.15 -15.69 21.51
CA GLY A 47 -1.59 -14.42 21.05
C GLY A 47 -2.32 -13.82 19.84
N LYS A 48 -3.44 -14.38 19.40
CA LYS A 48 -4.16 -13.87 18.22
C LYS A 48 -4.63 -12.43 18.37
N ILE A 49 -5.08 -12.02 19.55
CA ILE A 49 -5.54 -10.65 19.79
C ILE A 49 -4.38 -9.67 19.67
N GLU A 50 -3.19 -10.04 20.16
CA GLU A 50 -1.99 -9.25 20.02
C GLU A 50 -1.55 -9.15 18.55
N LYS A 51 -1.49 -10.29 17.83
CA LYS A 51 -1.21 -10.31 16.38
C LYS A 51 -2.19 -9.44 15.59
N ASP A 52 -3.50 -9.55 15.84
CA ASP A 52 -4.55 -8.75 15.21
C ASP A 52 -4.39 -7.24 15.54
N SER A 53 -3.96 -6.92 16.76
CA SER A 53 -3.67 -5.54 17.19
C SER A 53 -2.47 -4.95 16.44
N LEU A 54 -1.35 -5.69 16.38
CA LEU A 54 -0.15 -5.29 15.65
C LEU A 54 -0.44 -5.12 14.16
N LYS A 55 -1.14 -6.08 13.53
CA LYS A 55 -1.55 -5.98 12.12
C LYS A 55 -2.38 -4.72 11.84
N ARG A 56 -3.30 -4.35 12.76
CA ARG A 56 -4.08 -3.10 12.64
C ARG A 56 -3.19 -1.85 12.76
N LYS A 57 -2.19 -1.86 13.66
CA LYS A 57 -1.19 -0.77 13.76
C LYS A 57 -0.42 -0.61 12.45
N HIS A 58 0.06 -1.71 11.86
CA HIS A 58 0.77 -1.69 10.58
C HIS A 58 -0.12 -1.21 9.44
N GLN A 59 -1.37 -1.69 9.37
CA GLN A 59 -2.34 -1.24 8.37
C GLN A 59 -2.58 0.28 8.45
N LYS A 60 -2.72 0.84 9.67
CA LYS A 60 -2.88 2.28 9.87
C LYS A 60 -1.64 3.08 9.47
N ASN A 61 -0.44 2.54 9.67
CA ASN A 61 0.79 3.18 9.20
C ASN A 61 0.85 3.23 7.67
N ARG A 62 0.44 2.16 6.98
CA ARG A 62 0.37 2.12 5.51
C ARG A 62 -0.63 3.12 4.95
N GLU A 63 -1.82 3.20 5.57
CA GLU A 63 -2.84 4.19 5.24
C GLU A 63 -2.29 5.62 5.34
N ARG A 64 -1.58 5.92 6.43
CA ARG A 64 -0.93 7.23 6.61
C ARG A 64 0.13 7.51 5.54
N LEU A 65 1.02 6.54 5.25
CA LEU A 65 2.05 6.70 4.21
C LEU A 65 1.45 6.93 2.83
N ARG A 66 0.37 6.21 2.51
CA ARG A 66 -0.44 6.45 1.31
C ARG A 66 -0.96 7.88 1.29
N ASP A 67 -1.62 8.33 2.35
CA ASP A 67 -2.23 9.65 2.41
C ASP A 67 -1.17 10.76 2.24
N GLU A 68 -0.01 10.62 2.89
CA GLU A 68 1.14 11.53 2.75
C GLU A 68 1.65 11.58 1.30
N ARG A 69 1.89 10.44 0.67
CA ARG A 69 2.36 10.35 -0.73
C ARG A 69 1.33 10.89 -1.73
N VAL A 70 0.05 10.57 -1.56
CA VAL A 70 -1.03 11.05 -2.43
C VAL A 70 -1.21 12.56 -2.29
N ALA A 71 -1.18 13.08 -1.06
CA ALA A 71 -1.25 14.52 -0.82
C ALA A 71 -0.07 15.25 -1.49
N PHE A 72 1.14 14.73 -1.32
CA PHE A 72 2.33 15.27 -1.96
C PHE A 72 2.22 15.24 -3.50
N ALA A 73 1.81 14.11 -4.07
CA ALA A 73 1.65 13.94 -5.52
C ALA A 73 0.64 14.94 -6.12
N ARG A 74 -0.51 15.13 -5.44
CA ARG A 74 -1.53 16.09 -5.85
C ARG A 74 -1.06 17.53 -5.73
N ALA A 75 -0.40 17.88 -4.61
CA ALA A 75 0.14 19.22 -4.40
C ALA A 75 1.19 19.60 -5.45
N ASN A 76 2.01 18.63 -5.88
CA ASN A 76 3.04 18.80 -6.90
C ASN A 76 2.54 18.57 -8.34
N LYS A 77 1.24 18.36 -8.55
CA LYS A 77 0.61 18.13 -9.87
C LYS A 77 1.30 17.02 -10.68
N LEU A 78 1.64 15.92 -10.01
CA LEU A 78 2.23 14.76 -10.69
C LEU A 78 1.24 14.16 -11.70
N PRO A 79 1.74 13.45 -12.73
CA PRO A 79 0.89 12.76 -13.70
C PRO A 79 -0.18 11.88 -13.05
N THR A 80 -1.38 11.88 -13.63
CA THR A 80 -2.55 11.13 -13.11
C THR A 80 -2.23 9.65 -12.91
N ARG A 81 -1.52 9.03 -13.84
CA ARG A 81 -1.05 7.64 -13.73
C ARG A 81 -0.25 7.33 -12.45
N TYR A 82 0.58 8.26 -11.98
CA TYR A 82 1.29 8.10 -10.71
C TYR A 82 0.35 8.22 -9.52
N ILE A 83 -0.60 9.17 -9.57
CA ILE A 83 -1.60 9.34 -8.52
C ILE A 83 -2.45 8.08 -8.41
N GLU A 84 -2.96 7.54 -9.53
CA GLU A 84 -3.74 6.30 -9.58
C GLU A 84 -2.98 5.13 -8.94
N MET A 85 -1.69 4.98 -9.23
CA MET A 85 -0.84 3.96 -8.62
C MET A 85 -0.70 4.13 -7.09
N LEU A 86 -0.70 5.37 -6.59
CA LEU A 86 -0.56 5.69 -5.16
C LEU A 86 -1.87 5.63 -4.38
N LEU A 87 -3.04 5.48 -5.03
CA LEU A 87 -4.33 5.46 -4.31
C LEU A 87 -4.54 4.20 -3.44
N PRO A 88 -4.23 2.98 -3.90
CA PRO A 88 -4.48 1.80 -3.09
C PRO A 88 -3.47 1.66 -1.96
N VAL A 89 -3.93 1.36 -0.73
CA VAL A 89 -3.04 1.05 0.41
C VAL A 89 -2.10 -0.12 0.07
N GLY A 90 -2.58 -1.07 -0.73
CA GLY A 90 -1.80 -2.18 -1.26
C GLY A 90 -0.56 -1.77 -2.07
N ALA A 91 -0.47 -0.54 -2.57
CA ALA A 91 0.73 -0.07 -3.27
C ALA A 91 1.87 0.32 -2.32
N HIS A 92 1.58 0.50 -1.03
CA HIS A 92 2.51 1.05 -0.04
C HIS A 92 3.11 -0.05 0.84
N SER A 93 4.42 0.03 1.03
CA SER A 93 5.18 -0.83 1.94
C SER A 93 4.77 -0.63 3.40
N ASP A 94 5.12 -1.60 4.22
CA ASP A 94 4.93 -1.50 5.67
C ASP A 94 6.02 -0.61 6.26
N ASP A 95 5.60 0.36 7.07
CA ASP A 95 6.47 1.10 7.98
C ASP A 95 6.31 0.50 9.37
N GLU A 96 7.28 -0.31 9.78
CA GLU A 96 7.36 -0.87 11.13
C GLU A 96 8.47 -0.23 11.93
N GLU A 97 8.25 -0.05 13.22
CA GLU A 97 9.27 0.50 14.12
C GLU A 97 10.42 -0.52 14.23
N SER A 98 11.65 -0.05 14.05
CA SER A 98 12.83 -0.91 14.20
C SER A 98 13.06 -1.21 15.68
N GLU A 99 13.37 -2.46 15.99
CA GLU A 99 13.76 -2.87 17.36
C GLU A 99 15.10 -2.27 17.76
N LYS A 100 15.96 -1.99 16.78
CA LYS A 100 17.35 -1.59 17.00
C LYS A 100 17.60 -0.08 16.84
N GLY A 101 16.57 0.73 16.56
CA GLY A 101 16.76 2.17 16.39
C GLY A 101 15.49 2.99 16.27
N LYS A 102 15.62 4.32 16.35
CA LYS A 102 14.53 5.29 16.18
C LYS A 102 14.20 5.54 14.70
N PHE A 103 14.11 4.47 13.91
CA PHE A 103 13.74 4.53 12.50
C PHE A 103 12.71 3.46 12.18
N TRP A 104 12.07 3.60 11.02
CA TRP A 104 11.06 2.69 10.53
C TRP A 104 11.66 1.83 9.42
N LYS A 105 11.54 0.50 9.53
CA LYS A 105 11.99 -0.43 8.50
C LYS A 105 10.94 -0.55 7.40
N ILE A 106 11.41 -0.55 6.15
CA ILE A 106 10.56 -0.60 4.97
C ILE A 106 10.54 -2.04 4.46
N LYS A 107 9.40 -2.73 4.59
CA LYS A 107 9.26 -4.09 4.07
C LYS A 107 8.97 -4.09 2.56
N THR A 108 9.47 -5.11 1.86
CA THR A 108 9.27 -5.30 0.42
C THR A 108 7.94 -6.00 0.16
N LEU A 109 7.14 -5.44 -0.76
CA LEU A 109 5.92 -6.07 -1.23
C LEU A 109 6.27 -7.14 -2.27
N PRO A 110 5.84 -8.41 -2.10
CA PRO A 110 6.30 -9.52 -2.94
C PRO A 110 5.80 -9.45 -4.39
N TYR A 111 4.75 -8.68 -4.65
CA TYR A 111 4.13 -8.53 -5.96
C TYR A 111 4.55 -7.27 -6.71
N ARG A 112 5.35 -6.39 -6.09
CA ARG A 112 5.70 -5.08 -6.63
C ARG A 112 6.98 -5.18 -7.44
N SER A 113 6.99 -4.66 -8.66
CA SER A 113 8.19 -4.68 -9.51
C SER A 113 9.34 -3.86 -8.91
N ALA A 114 10.57 -4.23 -9.27
CA ALA A 114 11.75 -3.46 -8.91
C ALA A 114 11.68 -2.01 -9.40
N ASN A 115 11.09 -1.79 -10.58
CA ASN A 115 10.92 -0.47 -11.17
C ASN A 115 9.97 0.42 -10.32
N VAL A 116 8.89 -0.14 -9.76
CA VAL A 116 8.08 0.60 -8.78
C VAL A 116 8.85 0.85 -7.49
N GLY A 117 9.70 -0.09 -7.07
CA GLY A 117 10.62 0.12 -5.94
C GLY A 117 11.45 1.38 -6.12
N LYS A 118 12.12 1.52 -7.26
CA LYS A 118 12.86 2.73 -7.67
C LYS A 118 11.99 3.99 -7.67
N PHE A 119 10.81 3.93 -8.29
CA PHE A 119 9.88 5.06 -8.31
C PHE A 119 9.50 5.52 -6.90
N MET A 120 9.10 4.59 -6.03
CA MET A 120 8.67 4.90 -4.65
C MET A 120 9.82 5.50 -3.85
N ARG A 121 11.07 5.03 -4.03
CA ARG A 121 12.26 5.65 -3.43
C ARG A 121 12.47 7.08 -3.89
N ARG A 122 12.33 7.35 -5.19
CA ARG A 122 12.48 8.71 -5.71
C ARG A 122 11.40 9.65 -5.23
N LEU A 123 10.17 9.16 -5.13
CA LEU A 123 9.08 9.90 -4.52
C LEU A 123 9.40 10.23 -3.05
N ASP A 124 9.85 9.25 -2.28
CA ASP A 124 10.25 9.44 -0.88
C ASP A 124 11.41 10.45 -0.78
N ASN A 125 12.43 10.37 -1.64
CA ASN A 125 13.55 11.32 -1.69
C ASN A 125 13.06 12.75 -1.96
N ARG A 126 12.16 12.93 -2.93
CA ARG A 126 11.57 14.24 -3.23
C ARG A 126 10.74 14.77 -2.07
N MET A 127 10.02 13.90 -1.35
CA MET A 127 9.29 14.26 -0.13
C MET A 127 10.25 14.65 1.01
N MET A 128 11.39 13.97 1.14
CA MET A 128 12.41 14.31 2.12
C MET A 128 13.04 15.67 1.83
N ASP A 129 13.41 15.93 0.58
CA ASP A 129 13.95 17.23 0.16
C ASP A 129 12.97 18.38 0.43
N ALA A 130 11.67 18.16 0.16
CA ALA A 130 10.62 19.12 0.49
C ALA A 130 10.49 19.33 2.00
N ALA A 131 10.54 18.25 2.80
CA ALA A 131 10.43 18.33 4.25
C ALA A 131 11.63 19.07 4.90
N ILE A 132 12.83 19.01 4.31
CA ILE A 132 13.99 19.79 4.77
C ILE A 132 13.70 21.31 4.70
N GLN A 133 12.87 21.74 3.75
CA GLN A 133 12.46 23.14 3.61
C GLN A 133 11.36 23.55 4.62
N GLU A 134 10.74 22.58 5.32
CA GLU A 134 9.67 22.79 6.28
C GLU A 134 10.09 22.39 7.71
N PRO A 135 10.72 23.31 8.49
CA PRO A 135 11.37 22.97 9.76
C PRO A 135 10.43 22.46 10.88
N ASN A 136 9.11 22.62 10.72
CA ASN A 136 8.12 22.15 11.69
C ASN A 136 7.52 20.78 11.34
N HIS A 137 7.84 20.20 10.18
CA HIS A 137 7.28 18.93 9.75
C HIS A 137 8.06 17.75 10.36
N LYS A 138 7.47 17.09 11.37
CA LYS A 138 8.04 15.87 11.95
C LYS A 138 7.79 14.68 11.02
N ARG A 139 8.80 14.29 10.23
CA ARG A 139 8.73 13.06 9.42
C ARG A 139 9.23 11.85 10.19
N ARG A 140 8.82 10.67 9.73
CA ARG A 140 9.42 9.40 10.15
C ARG A 140 10.67 9.17 9.32
N ILE A 141 11.77 8.82 10.01
CA ILE A 141 12.99 8.37 9.35
C ILE A 141 12.77 6.93 8.95
N CYS A 142 12.83 6.62 7.66
CA CYS A 142 12.56 5.29 7.14
C CYS A 142 13.81 4.74 6.44
N ARG A 143 14.17 3.48 6.71
CA ARG A 143 15.36 2.83 6.14
C ARG A 143 15.01 1.49 5.49
N LEU A 144 15.68 1.20 4.39
CA LEU A 144 15.53 -0.04 3.65
C LEU A 144 16.52 -1.08 4.17
N PRO A 145 16.08 -2.30 4.54
CA PRO A 145 16.99 -3.39 4.83
C PRO A 145 17.87 -3.76 3.62
N LYS A 146 19.14 -4.10 3.84
CA LYS A 146 20.02 -4.63 2.77
C LYS A 146 19.55 -5.97 2.25
N GLU A 147 19.09 -6.84 3.15
CA GLU A 147 18.37 -8.07 2.81
C GLU A 147 16.86 -7.82 2.85
N PRO A 148 16.13 -7.95 1.72
CA PRO A 148 14.71 -7.65 1.67
C PRO A 148 13.87 -8.45 2.67
N ILE A 149 13.20 -7.74 3.57
CA ILE A 149 12.21 -8.34 4.47
C ILE A 149 10.85 -8.28 3.78
N ILE A 150 10.24 -9.43 3.50
CA ILE A 150 8.94 -9.52 2.83
C ILE A 150 7.82 -9.04 3.77
N SER A 151 6.89 -8.27 3.22
CA SER A 151 5.69 -7.79 3.89
C SER A 151 4.74 -8.93 4.27
N ASP A 152 4.08 -8.79 5.42
CA ASP A 152 3.00 -9.67 5.85
C ASP A 152 1.72 -9.44 5.02
N PHE A 153 1.62 -8.32 4.30
CA PHE A 153 0.52 -7.97 3.41
C PHE A 153 0.76 -8.47 1.98
N LYS A 154 0.53 -9.76 1.77
CA LYS A 154 0.79 -10.45 0.50
C LYS A 154 -0.28 -10.23 -0.58
N THR A 155 -1.44 -9.70 -0.25
CA THR A 155 -2.52 -9.43 -1.21
C THR A 155 -2.20 -8.21 -2.07
N ALA A 156 -2.09 -8.43 -3.39
CA ALA A 156 -1.84 -7.38 -4.35
C ALA A 156 -3.09 -6.51 -4.61
N PRO A 157 -2.94 -5.18 -4.78
CA PRO A 157 -4.04 -4.33 -5.25
C PRO A 157 -4.47 -4.75 -6.66
N LYS A 158 -5.77 -4.59 -6.98
CA LYS A 158 -6.32 -4.87 -8.32
C LYS A 158 -6.46 -3.58 -9.12
N GLY A 159 -6.38 -3.69 -10.45
CA GLY A 159 -6.62 -2.61 -11.40
C GLY A 159 -5.47 -1.63 -11.60
N LEU A 160 -4.30 -1.87 -10.99
CA LEU A 160 -3.11 -1.04 -11.24
C LEU A 160 -2.49 -1.38 -12.60
N ALA A 161 -1.67 -0.47 -13.13
CA ALA A 161 -0.98 -0.64 -14.41
C ALA A 161 -0.11 -1.91 -14.43
N LEU A 162 0.11 -2.50 -15.61
CA LEU A 162 0.78 -3.79 -15.76
C LEU A 162 2.19 -3.77 -15.15
N ASP A 163 2.94 -2.71 -15.42
CA ASP A 163 4.30 -2.44 -14.97
C ASP A 163 4.44 -2.22 -13.45
N PHE A 164 3.32 -2.14 -12.72
CA PHE A 164 3.35 -2.13 -11.27
C PHE A 164 3.81 -3.48 -10.69
N TYR A 165 3.42 -4.58 -11.34
CA TYR A 165 3.57 -5.91 -10.77
C TYR A 165 4.92 -6.50 -11.13
N ASP A 166 5.50 -7.30 -10.25
CA ASP A 166 6.73 -8.01 -10.57
C ASP A 166 6.45 -9.09 -11.66
N PRO A 167 7.23 -9.14 -12.76
CA PRO A 167 6.99 -10.09 -13.83
C PRO A 167 7.06 -11.56 -13.38
N ASP A 168 7.97 -11.90 -12.47
CA ASP A 168 8.13 -13.28 -11.97
C ASP A 168 7.00 -13.65 -11.00
N TRP A 169 6.55 -12.70 -10.20
CA TRP A 169 5.34 -12.86 -9.40
C TRP A 169 4.10 -13.05 -10.29
N PHE A 170 3.95 -12.23 -11.33
CA PHE A 170 2.82 -12.29 -12.24
C PHE A 170 2.74 -13.64 -12.98
N LYS A 171 3.87 -14.16 -13.46
CA LYS A 171 3.94 -15.45 -14.17
C LYS A 171 3.51 -16.64 -13.30
N LYS A 172 3.60 -16.53 -11.97
CA LYS A 172 3.17 -17.56 -11.02
C LYS A 172 1.66 -17.54 -10.74
N LEU A 173 0.95 -16.49 -11.16
CA LEU A 173 -0.50 -16.39 -10.98
C LEU A 173 -1.25 -17.33 -11.91
N SER A 174 -2.46 -17.75 -11.51
CA SER A 174 -3.36 -18.46 -12.41
C SER A 174 -3.80 -17.57 -13.58
N PRO A 175 -4.17 -18.13 -14.75
CA PRO A 175 -4.64 -17.34 -15.89
C PRO A 175 -5.80 -16.39 -15.56
N ALA A 176 -6.70 -16.82 -14.67
CA ALA A 176 -7.80 -15.99 -14.18
C ALA A 176 -7.29 -14.78 -13.37
N GLN A 177 -6.30 -14.98 -12.51
CA GLN A 177 -5.68 -13.90 -11.72
C GLN A 177 -4.86 -12.96 -12.61
N GLN A 178 -4.13 -13.49 -13.60
CA GLN A 178 -3.38 -12.69 -14.59
C GLN A 178 -4.29 -11.73 -15.37
N ASN A 179 -5.58 -12.08 -15.56
CA ASN A 179 -6.55 -11.24 -16.26
C ASN A 179 -7.34 -10.30 -15.35
N THR A 180 -7.42 -10.57 -14.04
CA THR A 180 -8.28 -9.81 -13.11
C THR A 180 -7.50 -8.90 -12.16
N ILE A 181 -6.22 -9.17 -11.91
CA ILE A 181 -5.40 -8.38 -11.00
C ILE A 181 -4.86 -7.12 -11.69
N PRO A 182 -4.01 -7.19 -12.73
CA PRO A 182 -3.50 -5.99 -13.39
C PRO A 182 -4.45 -5.42 -14.44
N ASN A 183 -4.32 -4.12 -14.69
CA ASN A 183 -4.81 -3.46 -15.88
C ASN A 183 -3.78 -3.61 -17.01
N ARG A 184 -4.00 -4.62 -17.87
CA ARG A 184 -3.13 -4.96 -19.01
C ARG A 184 -3.11 -3.92 -20.14
N ARG A 185 -3.89 -2.84 -20.03
CA ARG A 185 -4.00 -1.77 -21.05
C ARG A 185 -3.34 -0.46 -20.63
N LYS A 186 -2.69 -0.44 -19.46
CA LYS A 186 -2.05 0.74 -18.90
C LYS A 186 -0.62 0.43 -18.49
N ALA A 187 0.28 1.36 -18.77
CA ALA A 187 1.60 1.50 -18.19
C ALA A 187 1.62 2.80 -17.37
N ALA A 188 2.30 2.80 -16.23
CA ALA A 188 2.39 3.96 -15.34
C ALA A 188 3.78 4.61 -15.36
N LEU A 189 4.83 3.82 -15.41
CA LEU A 189 6.23 4.18 -15.19
C LEU A 189 7.01 4.20 -16.51
N LEU A 190 8.07 5.02 -16.52
CA LEU A 190 9.11 4.92 -17.53
C LEU A 190 9.81 3.55 -17.40
N PRO A 191 10.42 3.00 -18.48
CA PRO A 191 11.18 1.75 -18.42
C PRO A 191 12.22 1.76 -17.30
N ASN A 192 12.88 2.91 -17.11
CA ASN A 192 13.75 3.19 -15.99
C ASN A 192 13.14 4.27 -15.08
N ALA A 193 12.61 3.88 -13.92
CA ALA A 193 12.06 4.82 -12.96
C ALA A 193 13.11 5.78 -12.36
N ASN A 194 14.41 5.53 -12.55
CA ASN A 194 15.48 6.48 -12.21
C ASN A 194 15.46 7.76 -13.06
N GLU A 195 14.57 7.86 -14.04
CA GLU A 195 14.37 9.09 -14.83
C GLU A 195 13.08 9.82 -14.44
N SER A 196 12.21 9.22 -13.61
CA SER A 196 10.94 9.80 -13.18
C SER A 196 11.12 10.83 -12.05
N LEU A 197 10.35 11.91 -11.98
CA LEU A 197 10.42 12.88 -10.86
C LEU A 197 11.77 13.62 -10.75
N LEU A 198 12.53 13.74 -11.85
CA LEU A 198 13.75 14.56 -11.87
C LEU A 198 13.43 16.05 -11.63
N PRO A 199 14.39 16.84 -11.10
CA PRO A 199 14.21 18.26 -10.88
C PRO A 199 13.73 19.03 -12.13
N THR A 200 13.07 20.16 -11.91
CA THR A 200 12.59 21.00 -13.00
C THR A 200 13.74 21.41 -13.92
N GLY A 201 13.58 21.16 -15.23
CA GLY A 201 14.62 21.38 -16.25
C GLY A 201 15.43 20.13 -16.61
N GLN A 202 15.31 19.06 -15.82
CA GLN A 202 15.89 17.73 -16.10
C GLN A 202 14.82 16.63 -16.20
N THR A 203 13.54 17.00 -16.09
CA THR A 203 12.41 16.07 -16.19
C THR A 203 12.41 15.38 -17.55
N HIS A 204 12.27 14.05 -17.54
CA HIS A 204 12.13 13.27 -18.77
C HIS A 204 10.95 13.82 -19.60
N PRO A 205 11.11 14.05 -20.92
CA PRO A 205 10.07 14.64 -21.76
C PRO A 205 8.76 13.85 -21.67
N ASP A 206 8.88 12.52 -21.67
CA ASP A 206 7.73 11.64 -21.69
C ASP A 206 6.93 11.59 -20.38
N GLU A 207 7.48 12.11 -19.29
CA GLU A 207 6.74 12.22 -18.02
C GLU A 207 5.55 13.19 -18.14
N LYS A 208 5.63 14.17 -19.05
CA LYS A 208 4.56 15.15 -19.28
C LYS A 208 3.53 14.71 -20.33
N LEU A 209 3.74 13.57 -20.98
CA LEU A 209 2.80 13.07 -21.97
C LEU A 209 1.46 12.74 -21.34
N LYS A 210 0.41 12.93 -22.14
CA LYS A 210 -0.93 12.41 -21.84
C LYS A 210 -0.87 10.89 -21.73
N ASP A 211 -1.63 10.32 -20.80
CA ASP A 211 -1.61 8.88 -20.51
C ASP A 211 -1.91 8.02 -21.75
N THR A 212 -2.73 8.51 -22.69
CA THR A 212 -2.99 7.83 -23.98
C THR A 212 -1.73 7.66 -24.82
N THR A 213 -0.91 8.72 -24.91
CA THR A 213 0.34 8.71 -25.69
C THR A 213 1.40 7.92 -24.96
N PHE A 214 1.49 8.09 -23.64
CA PHE A 214 2.40 7.34 -22.78
C PHE A 214 2.18 5.82 -22.91
N ASN A 215 0.92 5.37 -22.85
CA ASN A 215 0.57 3.96 -23.03
C ASN A 215 0.96 3.46 -24.42
N ARG A 216 0.77 4.25 -25.48
CA ARG A 216 1.15 3.86 -26.84
C ARG A 216 2.65 3.60 -26.99
N ILE A 217 3.48 4.32 -26.23
CA ILE A 217 4.94 4.20 -26.28
C ILE A 217 5.41 3.03 -25.40
N TYR A 218 4.96 2.98 -24.14
CA TYR A 218 5.59 2.11 -23.14
C TYR A 218 4.82 0.82 -22.83
N LEU A 219 3.54 0.70 -23.22
CA LEU A 219 2.78 -0.51 -22.87
C LEU A 219 3.40 -1.76 -23.50
N ASP A 220 3.81 -1.70 -24.77
CA ASP A 220 4.40 -2.84 -25.46
C ASP A 220 5.76 -3.22 -24.84
N ILE A 221 6.60 -2.22 -24.55
CA ILE A 221 7.89 -2.37 -23.86
C ILE A 221 7.70 -3.11 -22.53
N HIS A 222 6.77 -2.65 -21.70
CA HIS A 222 6.51 -3.29 -20.41
C HIS A 222 5.91 -4.68 -20.58
N SER A 223 5.00 -4.86 -21.55
CA SER A 223 4.29 -6.13 -21.78
C SER A 223 5.22 -7.28 -22.17
N ALA A 224 6.37 -6.99 -22.79
CA ALA A 224 7.36 -7.98 -23.18
C ALA A 224 7.83 -8.85 -22.00
N ALA A 225 8.01 -8.25 -20.82
CA ALA A 225 8.45 -8.98 -19.62
C ALA A 225 7.41 -9.99 -19.10
N TYR A 226 6.14 -9.82 -19.46
CA TYR A 226 5.00 -10.65 -19.01
C TYR A 226 4.59 -11.70 -20.04
N ALA A 227 5.15 -11.67 -21.25
CA ALA A 227 4.88 -12.67 -22.26
C ALA A 227 5.32 -14.07 -21.75
N PRO A 228 4.53 -15.12 -22.00
CA PRO A 228 4.98 -16.48 -21.72
C PRO A 228 6.23 -16.79 -22.57
N PRO A 229 7.18 -17.60 -22.06
CA PRO A 229 8.47 -17.82 -22.72
C PRO A 229 8.42 -18.39 -24.15
N ASN A 230 7.25 -18.83 -24.64
CA ASN A 230 7.05 -19.31 -26.00
C ASN A 230 5.65 -18.92 -26.47
N GLY A 231 5.58 -18.15 -27.57
CA GLY A 231 4.32 -17.74 -28.21
C GLY A 231 3.59 -18.89 -28.87
N ASN A 232 2.81 -19.64 -28.09
CA ASN A 232 1.74 -20.47 -28.64
C ASN A 232 0.39 -19.83 -28.29
N GLU A 233 -0.19 -19.28 -29.35
CA GLU A 233 -1.61 -18.99 -29.54
C GLU A 233 -2.45 -20.26 -29.29
N ASP A 234 -3.54 -20.06 -28.54
CA ASP A 234 -4.69 -20.93 -28.28
C ASP A 234 -4.50 -22.27 -27.54
N GLU A 235 -5.10 -22.35 -26.34
CA GLU A 235 -6.30 -23.18 -26.11
C GLU A 235 -6.84 -22.88 -24.69
N VAL A 236 -8.13 -22.56 -24.64
CA VAL A 236 -8.92 -22.55 -23.42
C VAL A 236 -8.96 -23.96 -22.82
N SER A 237 -8.55 -24.11 -21.56
CA SER A 237 -8.91 -25.31 -20.80
C SER A 237 -9.27 -24.97 -19.37
N SER A 238 -10.54 -25.25 -19.09
CA SER A 238 -11.21 -25.23 -17.80
C SER A 238 -10.60 -26.23 -16.81
N GLY A 239 -10.64 -25.88 -15.52
CA GLY A 239 -10.88 -26.90 -14.50
C GLY A 239 -9.94 -26.88 -13.30
N GLU A 240 -10.56 -26.53 -12.18
CA GLU A 240 -10.34 -27.06 -10.84
C GLU A 240 -9.26 -26.43 -9.95
N GLU A 241 -9.80 -25.91 -8.85
CA GLU A 241 -9.16 -25.40 -7.65
C GLU A 241 -8.44 -26.56 -6.94
N ASN A 242 -7.26 -26.29 -6.38
CA ASN A 242 -6.82 -27.04 -5.22
C ASN A 242 -6.10 -26.10 -4.26
N ASP A 243 -6.71 -25.97 -3.09
CA ASP A 243 -6.18 -25.34 -1.90
C ASP A 243 -5.12 -26.26 -1.28
N GLY A 244 -4.02 -25.69 -0.83
CA GLY A 244 -2.84 -26.42 -0.40
C GLY A 244 -2.09 -25.61 0.63
N GLU A 245 -2.63 -25.62 1.84
CA GLU A 245 -1.97 -25.17 3.06
C GLU A 245 -0.68 -25.98 3.28
N GLU A 246 0.46 -25.31 3.46
CA GLU A 246 1.64 -25.90 4.08
C GLU A 246 1.92 -25.16 5.39
N GLU A 247 1.71 -25.90 6.49
CA GLU A 247 2.18 -25.58 7.82
C GLU A 247 3.67 -25.88 7.96
N GLY A 248 4.41 -24.96 8.57
CA GLY A 248 5.81 -25.15 8.97
C GLY A 248 5.94 -24.89 10.47
N GLU A 249 6.30 -25.94 11.19
CA GLU A 249 6.34 -26.15 12.64
C GLU A 249 7.37 -25.29 13.40
N GLU A 250 7.11 -25.14 14.70
CA GLU A 250 7.80 -24.25 15.65
C GLU A 250 9.21 -24.70 16.09
N GLY A 251 10.01 -23.73 16.53
CA GLY A 251 11.24 -23.94 17.30
C GLY A 251 11.37 -22.91 18.43
N GLU A 252 11.24 -23.39 19.66
CA GLU A 252 11.28 -22.69 20.95
C GLU A 252 12.70 -22.24 21.38
N GLY A 253 12.83 -21.16 22.19
CA GLY A 253 13.95 -21.05 23.14
C GLY A 253 14.53 -19.67 23.53
N ASN A 254 14.06 -19.14 24.68
CA ASN A 254 14.75 -18.37 25.74
C ASN A 254 15.31 -16.93 25.59
N ASP A 255 14.56 -15.99 26.19
CA ASP A 255 14.80 -15.18 27.42
C ASP A 255 16.18 -14.61 27.83
N LYS A 256 16.15 -13.29 28.08
CA LYS A 256 17.04 -12.33 28.78
C LYS A 256 18.51 -12.19 28.34
N THR A 257 18.89 -10.96 27.99
CA THR A 257 19.48 -10.00 28.93
C THR A 257 19.73 -8.67 28.23
N GLY A 258 19.41 -7.56 28.92
CA GLY A 258 19.65 -6.22 28.41
C GLY A 258 21.11 -5.86 28.54
N GLU A 259 21.73 -5.53 27.40
CA GLU A 259 22.95 -4.74 27.33
C GLU A 259 22.77 -3.74 26.19
N SER A 260 23.10 -2.48 26.45
CA SER A 260 22.97 -1.41 25.46
C SER A 260 24.10 -1.58 24.43
N TYR A 261 23.76 -2.05 23.24
CA TYR A 261 24.69 -2.13 22.12
C TYR A 261 24.39 -0.99 21.14
N ASP A 262 25.37 -0.10 21.02
CA ASP A 262 25.47 0.88 19.95
C ASP A 262 25.98 0.17 18.68
N ALA A 263 25.13 -0.67 18.07
CA ALA A 263 25.49 -1.46 16.89
C ALA A 263 24.24 -1.86 16.08
N CYS A 264 24.10 -1.31 14.85
CA CYS A 264 23.35 -1.94 13.73
C CYS A 264 23.21 -1.05 12.47
N ASP A 265 24.18 -0.18 12.14
CA ASP A 265 24.10 0.59 10.88
C ASP A 265 24.41 -0.27 9.63
N ASP A 266 24.89 -1.51 9.81
CA ASP A 266 25.33 -2.36 8.70
C ASP A 266 24.21 -3.21 8.06
N GLU A 267 23.05 -3.38 8.70
CA GLU A 267 21.96 -4.20 8.16
C GLU A 267 21.00 -3.40 7.26
N PHE A 268 21.09 -2.07 7.30
CA PHE A 268 20.18 -1.17 6.60
C PHE A 268 20.98 -0.21 5.71
N PHE A 269 20.37 0.22 4.62
CA PHE A 269 20.87 1.37 3.87
C PHE A 269 20.63 2.67 4.65
N GLU A 270 21.43 3.68 4.32
CA GLU A 270 21.14 5.03 4.75
C GLU A 270 19.75 5.46 4.25
N GLU A 271 19.16 6.45 4.92
CA GLU A 271 17.85 6.91 4.53
C GLU A 271 17.88 7.55 3.13
N GLY A 272 16.98 7.08 2.26
CA GLY A 272 16.91 7.50 0.86
C GLY A 272 17.78 6.71 -0.10
N ASP A 273 18.64 5.83 0.44
CA ASP A 273 19.46 4.91 -0.33
C ASP A 273 18.78 3.52 -0.42
N ALA A 274 19.06 2.83 -1.52
CA ALA A 274 18.64 1.47 -1.78
C ALA A 274 19.77 0.60 -2.35
N GLY A 275 20.98 1.17 -2.53
CA GLY A 275 22.06 0.53 -3.28
C GLY A 275 21.57 -0.02 -4.62
N ASP A 276 22.08 -1.19 -4.98
CA ASP A 276 21.75 -1.87 -6.24
C ASP A 276 20.49 -2.76 -6.11
N LEU A 277 19.72 -2.66 -5.02
CA LEU A 277 18.67 -3.63 -4.70
C LEU A 277 17.58 -3.74 -5.79
N TYR A 278 17.32 -2.65 -6.49
CA TYR A 278 16.32 -2.60 -7.55
C TYR A 278 16.94 -2.56 -8.95
N ASP A 279 18.26 -2.63 -9.06
CA ASP A 279 18.91 -2.65 -10.37
C ASP A 279 18.77 -4.03 -10.99
N PRO A 280 18.37 -4.10 -12.28
CA PRO A 280 18.36 -5.37 -12.97
C PRO A 280 19.78 -5.93 -12.97
N PRO A 281 19.96 -7.26 -12.87
CA PRO A 281 21.28 -7.85 -13.04
C PRO A 281 21.83 -7.40 -14.40
N ALA A 282 23.14 -7.13 -14.48
CA ALA A 282 23.84 -6.45 -15.58
C ALA A 282 23.63 -7.01 -17.01
N ASN A 283 22.86 -8.08 -17.18
CA ASN A 283 22.51 -8.71 -18.45
C ASN A 283 21.22 -8.15 -19.10
N PHE A 284 20.60 -7.08 -18.57
CA PHE A 284 19.37 -6.48 -19.11
C PHE A 284 19.55 -5.06 -19.66
N THR A 285 20.77 -4.70 -20.06
CA THR A 285 21.01 -3.51 -20.87
C THR A 285 20.82 -3.89 -22.32
N ASP A 286 19.60 -3.71 -22.81
CA ASP A 286 19.33 -3.71 -24.25
C ASP A 286 19.79 -2.36 -24.79
N ASP A 287 21.06 -2.32 -25.19
CA ASP A 287 21.75 -1.18 -25.80
C ASP A 287 21.29 -1.04 -27.26
N GLU A 288 19.97 -1.00 -27.49
CA GLU A 288 19.41 -0.65 -28.79
C GLU A 288 19.42 0.89 -28.88
N GLU A 289 20.53 1.40 -29.42
CA GLU A 289 20.64 2.79 -29.86
C GLU A 289 19.46 3.11 -30.79
N VAL A 290 18.54 3.95 -30.31
CA VAL A 290 17.51 4.55 -31.15
C VAL A 290 18.21 5.52 -32.11
N ASP A 291 18.22 5.13 -33.38
CA ASP A 291 18.64 5.91 -34.54
C ASP A 291 17.85 7.24 -34.58
N ASP A 292 18.54 8.34 -34.28
CA ASP A 292 18.04 9.71 -34.40
C ASP A 292 17.83 10.03 -35.89
N GLY A 293 16.67 9.63 -36.40
CA GLY A 293 16.14 10.01 -37.70
C GLY A 293 15.75 11.48 -37.70
N ASP A 294 16.70 12.31 -38.11
CA ASP A 294 16.57 13.69 -38.58
C ASP A 294 15.41 13.83 -39.59
N ASP A 295 14.41 14.66 -39.28
CA ASP A 295 13.51 15.22 -40.31
C ASP A 295 13.07 16.63 -39.84
N ASP A 296 13.69 17.61 -40.49
CA ASP A 296 13.45 19.04 -40.37
C ASP A 296 12.07 19.45 -40.91
N GLU A 297 11.47 20.38 -40.15
CA GLU A 297 10.66 21.55 -40.53
C GLU A 297 9.53 21.43 -41.57
N GLU A 298 8.33 21.86 -41.19
CA GLU A 298 7.72 23.06 -41.78
C GLU A 298 6.80 23.77 -40.77
N GLU A 299 6.90 25.09 -40.79
CA GLU A 299 6.20 26.11 -39.99
C GLU A 299 4.86 26.51 -40.66
N ASP A 300 4.16 27.47 -40.04
CA ASP A 300 2.90 28.16 -40.43
C ASP A 300 1.57 27.47 -40.03
N GLY A 301 0.63 28.11 -39.34
CA GLY A 301 0.47 29.49 -38.92
C GLY A 301 -0.99 29.74 -38.49
N ASP A 302 -1.14 30.70 -37.57
CA ASP A 302 -2.31 31.51 -37.21
C ASP A 302 -3.56 30.92 -36.51
N ASP A 303 -3.75 31.44 -35.29
CA ASP A 303 -4.94 32.10 -34.73
C ASP A 303 -6.33 31.52 -35.02
N ASP A 304 -7.02 31.13 -33.94
CA ASP A 304 -8.31 31.75 -33.64
C ASP A 304 -8.65 31.65 -32.14
N ASP A 305 -8.96 32.84 -31.63
CA ASP A 305 -9.56 33.20 -30.36
C ASP A 305 -11.01 32.65 -30.31
N ASP A 306 -11.39 31.95 -29.25
CA ASP A 306 -12.80 31.89 -28.83
C ASP A 306 -12.88 31.58 -27.33
N ASN A 307 -12.96 32.70 -26.61
CA ASN A 307 -13.52 32.86 -25.29
C ASN A 307 -14.98 32.37 -25.28
N ASP A 308 -15.31 31.35 -24.47
CA ASP A 308 -16.70 31.15 -24.07
C ASP A 308 -16.84 30.76 -22.60
N GLN A 309 -17.76 31.49 -21.99
CA GLN A 309 -17.97 31.72 -20.59
C GLN A 309 -19.10 30.83 -20.08
N GLU A 310 -18.89 30.26 -18.88
CA GLU A 310 -19.88 29.86 -17.87
C GLU A 310 -21.04 28.92 -18.27
N ASP A 311 -21.10 27.79 -17.55
CA ASP A 311 -22.38 27.34 -16.99
C ASP A 311 -22.19 26.82 -15.55
N SER A 312 -22.76 27.59 -14.62
CA SER A 312 -22.98 27.20 -13.22
C SER A 312 -24.12 26.20 -13.15
N ILE A 313 -23.87 25.01 -12.60
CA ILE A 313 -24.95 24.14 -12.11
C ILE A 313 -24.75 23.89 -10.61
N ASN A 314 -25.53 24.64 -9.85
CA ASN A 314 -25.83 24.38 -8.45
C ASN A 314 -26.55 23.03 -8.34
N GLY A 315 -26.03 22.14 -7.51
CA GLY A 315 -26.61 20.84 -7.22
C GLY A 315 -26.25 20.38 -5.81
N GLU A 316 -26.88 20.99 -4.83
CA GLU A 316 -26.95 20.56 -3.43
C GLU A 316 -27.46 19.10 -3.36
N LEU A 317 -26.63 18.18 -2.86
CA LEU A 317 -27.11 16.85 -2.44
C LEU A 317 -26.54 16.50 -1.05
N ILE A 318 -27.44 16.73 -0.11
CA ILE A 318 -27.59 16.24 1.26
C ILE A 318 -27.12 14.78 1.40
N GLY A 319 -26.40 14.49 2.48
CA GLY A 319 -25.70 13.22 2.65
C GLY A 319 -26.54 12.06 3.13
N ALA A 320 -25.88 10.90 3.21
CA ALA A 320 -26.19 9.84 4.16
C ALA A 320 -24.96 8.93 4.24
N VAL A 321 -24.42 8.81 5.44
CA VAL A 321 -23.58 7.68 5.86
C VAL A 321 -24.52 6.47 5.88
N HIS A 322 -24.18 5.41 5.14
CA HIS A 322 -24.73 4.08 5.37
C HIS A 322 -23.56 3.20 5.78
N ASP A 323 -23.54 2.89 7.07
CA ASP A 323 -22.81 1.77 7.64
C ASP A 323 -23.66 0.53 7.36
N ASP A 324 -23.23 -0.30 6.41
CA ASP A 324 -23.80 -1.62 6.18
C ASP A 324 -23.09 -2.62 7.10
N ASP A 325 -23.60 -2.79 8.31
CA ASP A 325 -23.36 -3.95 9.19
C ASP A 325 -24.74 -4.46 9.63
N ASP A 326 -25.37 -5.29 8.79
CA ASP A 326 -26.50 -6.12 9.17
C ASP A 326 -26.49 -7.40 8.31
N ASP A 327 -26.09 -8.52 8.92
CA ASP A 327 -26.57 -9.85 8.57
C ASP A 327 -26.80 -10.62 9.88
N GLU A 328 -28.00 -10.42 10.42
CA GLU A 328 -28.63 -11.36 11.34
C GLU A 328 -29.04 -12.62 10.57
N GLU A 329 -28.52 -13.80 10.96
CA GLU A 329 -29.29 -15.03 10.86
C GLU A 329 -29.41 -15.69 12.24
N MET A 330 -30.57 -15.46 12.83
CA MET A 330 -31.13 -16.16 13.98
C MET A 330 -31.70 -17.51 13.54
N TYR A 331 -31.18 -18.61 14.09
CA TYR A 331 -31.93 -19.88 14.17
C TYR A 331 -31.78 -20.54 15.55
N GLY A 332 -32.87 -20.44 16.32
CA GLY A 332 -33.49 -21.54 17.09
C GLY A 332 -32.75 -22.13 18.29
N LEU A 333 -33.11 -21.69 19.50
CA LEU A 333 -32.90 -22.45 20.74
C LEU A 333 -34.26 -22.72 21.40
N ASP A 334 -34.72 -23.96 21.26
CA ASP A 334 -35.85 -24.52 21.99
C ASP A 334 -35.32 -25.74 22.75
N GLY A 335 -35.28 -25.70 24.07
CA GLY A 335 -34.76 -26.83 24.85
C GLY A 335 -34.61 -26.51 26.33
N GLU A 336 -35.75 -26.37 26.99
CA GLU A 336 -35.92 -26.16 28.43
C GLU A 336 -35.11 -27.15 29.29
N ALA A 337 -34.37 -26.63 30.28
CA ALA A 337 -33.88 -27.42 31.41
C ALA A 337 -34.37 -26.78 32.71
N GLN A 338 -35.45 -27.34 33.23
CA GLN A 338 -35.95 -27.08 34.57
C GLN A 338 -34.96 -27.64 35.60
N TRP A 339 -34.58 -26.83 36.57
CA TRP A 339 -33.85 -27.27 37.75
C TRP A 339 -34.83 -27.66 38.86
N SER A 340 -34.73 -28.90 39.33
CA SER A 340 -35.10 -29.33 40.68
C SER A 340 -34.11 -30.39 41.14
#